data_AF-A0A1F7IPI0-F1
#
_entry.id   AF-A0A1F7IPI0-F1
#
_cell.length_a   1.000
_cell.length_b   1.000
_cell.length_c   1.000
_cell.angle_alpha   90.00
_cell.angle_beta   90.00
_cell.angle_gamma   90.00
#
_symmetry.space_group_name_H-M   'P 1'
#
loop_
_entity.id
_entity.type
_entity.pdbx_description
1 polymer ?
#
loop_
_entity_poly.entity_id
_entity_poly.type
_entity_poly.pdbx_seq_one_letter_code
_entity_poly.pdbx_strand_id
1 'polypeptide(L)'
;MKNEKEVEKQLLKLLEHIPKGKVTTYKILAEELNINNARFVGKMLHKNERPDMFPCHRVVRSDGSIAEGYAFGGRAAQIVLLKKEGVPFKASRVDISKALCILKHY
;
A
#
# COMPACT_ATOMS: atom_id res chain seq x y z
N MET A 1 -18.26 0.82 16.14
CA MET A 1 -16.93 0.44 15.61
C MET A 1 -17.12 -0.60 14.53
N LYS A 2 -16.48 -0.45 13.36
CA LYS A 2 -16.44 -1.52 12.35
C LYS A 2 -15.74 -2.75 12.96
N ASN A 3 -16.22 -3.96 12.66
CA ASN A 3 -15.52 -5.19 13.07
C ASN A 3 -14.27 -5.41 12.19
N GLU A 4 -13.29 -6.18 12.65
CA GLU A 4 -11.99 -6.36 11.96
C GLU A 4 -12.14 -6.91 10.54
N LYS A 5 -13.07 -7.85 10.32
CA LYS A 5 -13.34 -8.44 8.99
C LYS A 5 -13.88 -7.43 7.99
N GLU A 6 -14.74 -6.52 8.43
CA GLU A 6 -15.27 -5.45 7.57
C GLU A 6 -14.17 -4.44 7.20
N VAL A 7 -13.29 -4.11 8.14
CA VAL A 7 -12.13 -3.27 7.88
C VAL A 7 -11.18 -3.93 6.89
N GLU A 8 -10.91 -5.23 7.04
CA GLU A 8 -10.07 -6.00 6.11
C GLU A 8 -10.66 -6.02 4.70
N LYS A 9 -11.96 -6.30 4.57
CA LYS A 9 -12.66 -6.28 3.27
C LYS A 9 -12.57 -4.90 2.61
N GLN A 10 -12.75 -3.83 3.37
CA GLN A 10 -12.63 -2.46 2.86
C GLN A 10 -11.19 -2.15 2.46
N LEU A 11 -10.21 -2.55 3.27
CA LEU A 11 -8.79 -2.39 2.96
C LEU A 11 -8.43 -3.10 1.65
N LEU A 12 -8.90 -4.33 1.42
CA LEU A 12 -8.63 -5.06 0.17
C LEU A 12 -9.24 -4.35 -1.04
N LYS A 13 -10.48 -3.86 -0.93
CA LYS A 13 -11.09 -3.00 -1.98
C LYS A 13 -10.24 -1.75 -2.23
N LEU A 14 -9.74 -1.13 -1.15
CA LEU A 14 -8.84 0.03 -1.23
C LEU A 14 -7.51 -0.26 -1.97
N LEU A 15 -7.14 -1.52 -2.18
CA LEU A 15 -5.96 -1.86 -2.98
C LEU A 15 -6.28 -1.95 -4.47
N GLU A 16 -7.51 -2.34 -4.83
CA GLU A 16 -7.91 -2.58 -6.22
C GLU A 16 -7.91 -1.30 -7.07
N HIS A 17 -8.14 -0.13 -6.48
CA HIS A 17 -8.22 1.12 -7.22
C HIS A 17 -6.90 1.88 -7.21
N ILE A 18 -5.83 1.33 -6.63
CA ILE A 18 -4.49 1.89 -6.81
C ILE A 18 -4.01 1.46 -8.20
N PRO A 19 -3.87 2.37 -9.18
CA PRO A 19 -3.52 1.97 -10.54
C PRO A 19 -2.10 1.40 -10.63
N LYS A 20 -1.84 0.57 -11.66
CA LYS A 20 -0.49 0.14 -12.00
C LYS A 20 0.41 1.37 -12.24
N GLY A 21 1.63 1.33 -11.70
CA GLY A 21 2.59 2.44 -11.82
C GLY A 21 2.33 3.59 -10.83
N LYS A 22 1.32 3.46 -9.96
CA LYS A 22 1.03 4.37 -8.86
C LYS A 22 1.17 3.65 -7.52
N VAL A 23 1.31 4.44 -6.46
CA VAL A 23 1.36 3.95 -5.08
C VAL A 23 0.42 4.75 -4.18
N THR A 24 -0.06 4.14 -3.11
CA THR A 24 -0.63 4.87 -1.98
C THR A 24 0.27 4.74 -0.75
N THR A 25 -0.14 5.32 0.37
CA THR A 25 0.60 5.24 1.63
C THR A 25 -0.22 4.58 2.71
N TYR A 26 0.45 3.95 3.69
CA TYR A 26 -0.24 3.43 4.87
C TYR A 26 -1.04 4.51 5.60
N LYS A 27 -0.58 5.76 5.56
CA LYS A 27 -1.27 6.91 6.15
C LYS A 27 -2.59 7.18 5.43
N ILE A 28 -2.59 7.23 4.10
CA ILE A 28 -3.81 7.46 3.30
C ILE A 28 -4.82 6.33 3.55
N LEU A 29 -4.38 5.06 3.51
CA LEU A 29 -5.28 3.94 3.81
C LEU A 29 -5.87 4.01 5.22
N ALA A 30 -5.06 4.41 6.20
CA ALA A 30 -5.51 4.58 7.57
C ALA A 30 -6.56 5.71 7.68
N GLU A 31 -6.37 6.82 6.98
CA GLU A 31 -7.33 7.92 6.89
C GLU A 31 -8.66 7.47 6.26
N GLU A 32 -8.62 6.81 5.10
CA GLU A 32 -9.82 6.29 4.41
C GLU A 32 -10.59 5.27 5.27
N LEU A 33 -9.88 4.45 6.05
CA LEU A 33 -10.49 3.46 6.94
C LEU A 33 -10.91 4.02 8.30
N ASN A 34 -10.65 5.30 8.59
CA ASN A 34 -10.85 5.92 9.90
C ASN A 34 -10.09 5.18 11.04
N ILE A 35 -8.83 4.83 10.77
CA ILE A 35 -7.92 4.13 11.69
C ILE A 35 -6.80 5.09 12.08
N ASN A 36 -6.61 5.36 13.37
CA ASN A 36 -5.58 6.29 13.85
C ASN A 36 -4.15 5.70 13.86
N ASN A 37 -3.96 4.51 13.28
CA ASN A 37 -2.71 3.76 13.33
C ASN A 37 -2.35 3.13 11.97
N ALA A 38 -1.53 3.83 11.20
CA ALA A 38 -1.00 3.34 9.92
C ALA A 38 -0.17 2.05 10.04
N ARG A 39 0.49 1.81 11.19
CA ARG A 39 1.23 0.56 11.43
C ARG A 39 0.29 -0.63 11.56
N PHE A 40 -0.91 -0.43 12.11
CA PHE A 40 -1.95 -1.46 12.17
C PHE A 40 -2.43 -1.85 10.78
N VAL A 41 -2.65 -0.88 9.88
CA VAL A 41 -2.95 -1.15 8.46
C VAL A 41 -1.86 -2.00 7.82
N GLY A 42 -0.59 -1.68 8.04
CA GLY A 42 0.53 -2.50 7.56
C GLY A 42 0.46 -3.96 8.05
N LYS A 43 0.14 -4.18 9.34
CA LYS A 43 -0.06 -5.53 9.89
C LYS A 43 -1.24 -6.26 9.26
N MET A 44 -2.34 -5.58 8.97
CA MET A 44 -3.49 -6.20 8.28
C MET A 44 -3.11 -6.63 6.85
N LEU A 45 -2.32 -5.82 6.14
CA LEU A 45 -1.86 -6.15 4.78
C LEU A 45 -0.98 -7.40 4.73
N HIS A 46 -0.34 -7.81 5.83
CA HIS A 46 0.40 -9.07 5.89
C HIS A 46 -0.52 -10.30 5.79
N LYS A 47 -1.82 -10.15 6.10
CA LYS A 47 -2.82 -11.21 6.01
C LYS A 47 -3.41 -11.35 4.61
N ASN A 48 -2.99 -10.54 3.64
CA ASN A 48 -3.52 -10.58 2.28
C ASN A 48 -3.20 -11.92 1.60
N GLU A 49 -4.19 -12.80 1.51
CA GLU A 49 -4.06 -14.14 0.92
C GLU A 49 -3.94 -14.14 -0.62
N ARG A 50 -4.27 -13.01 -1.27
CA ARG A 50 -4.25 -12.89 -2.74
C ARG A 50 -3.50 -11.63 -3.20
N PRO A 51 -2.17 -11.56 -2.99
CA PRO A 51 -1.37 -10.38 -3.33
C PRO A 51 -1.38 -10.03 -4.83
N ASP A 52 -1.63 -11.00 -5.71
CA ASP A 52 -1.76 -10.75 -7.15
C ASP A 52 -3.06 -10.03 -7.53
N MET A 53 -4.15 -10.27 -6.78
CA MET A 53 -5.44 -9.61 -7.00
C MET A 53 -5.55 -8.30 -6.23
N PHE A 54 -4.98 -8.27 -5.02
CA PHE A 54 -4.99 -7.11 -4.13
C PHE A 54 -3.55 -6.60 -3.98
N PRO A 55 -3.12 -5.62 -4.80
CA PRO A 55 -1.71 -5.28 -5.01
C PRO A 55 -1.11 -4.48 -3.84
N CYS A 56 -0.91 -5.15 -2.70
CA CYS A 56 -0.39 -4.53 -1.48
C CYS A 56 1.05 -4.01 -1.61
N HIS A 57 1.83 -4.46 -2.60
CA HIS A 57 3.14 -3.88 -2.93
C HIS A 57 3.05 -2.41 -3.33
N ARG A 58 1.88 -1.93 -3.80
CA ARG A 58 1.64 -0.52 -4.13
C ARG A 58 1.45 0.37 -2.89
N VAL A 59 1.58 -0.16 -1.67
CA VAL A 59 1.49 0.61 -0.42
C VAL A 59 2.88 0.85 0.16
N VAL A 60 3.26 2.13 0.31
CA VAL A 60 4.59 2.53 0.83
C VAL A 60 4.47 3.46 2.05
N ARG A 61 5.60 3.83 2.66
CA ARG A 61 5.60 4.86 3.71
C ARG A 61 5.29 6.23 3.13
N SER A 62 4.82 7.15 3.97
CA SER A 62 4.40 8.51 3.54
C SER A 62 5.52 9.32 2.89
N ASP A 63 6.78 9.02 3.18
CA ASP A 63 7.97 9.66 2.61
C ASP A 63 8.48 8.96 1.33
N GLY A 64 7.75 7.96 0.84
CA GLY A 64 8.13 7.13 -0.31
C GLY A 64 9.11 5.99 0.01
N SER A 65 9.58 5.86 1.25
CA SER A 65 10.45 4.76 1.62
C SER A 65 9.71 3.43 1.63
N ILE A 66 10.42 2.36 1.24
CA ILE A 66 9.89 1.00 1.19
C ILE A 66 9.95 0.36 2.58
N ALA A 67 8.88 -0.30 3.00
CA ALA A 67 8.85 -1.04 4.27
C ALA A 67 9.87 -2.18 4.27
N GLU A 68 10.55 -2.39 5.40
CA GLU A 68 11.52 -3.50 5.50
C GLU A 68 10.79 -4.84 5.56
N GLY A 69 9.75 -4.90 6.39
CA GLY A 69 8.96 -6.11 6.63
C GLY A 69 7.83 -6.34 5.64
N TYR A 70 7.99 -6.00 4.35
CA TYR A 70 6.99 -6.38 3.34
C TYR A 70 6.83 -7.92 3.33
N ALA A 71 5.63 -8.41 3.66
CA ALA A 71 5.42 -9.84 3.96
C ALA A 71 5.72 -10.78 2.79
N PHE A 72 5.61 -10.31 1.55
CA PHE A 72 5.69 -11.11 0.34
C PHE A 72 7.09 -11.01 -0.31
N GLY A 73 8.12 -11.45 0.43
CA GLY A 73 9.52 -11.47 -0.05
C GLY A 73 10.36 -10.26 0.36
N GLY A 74 9.90 -9.46 1.31
CA GLY A 74 10.67 -8.36 1.90
C GLY A 74 10.84 -7.14 0.98
N ARG A 75 11.60 -6.16 1.48
CA ARG A 75 11.88 -4.89 0.80
C ARG A 75 12.31 -5.06 -0.67
N ALA A 76 13.19 -6.02 -0.94
CA ALA A 76 13.73 -6.23 -2.29
C ALA A 76 12.64 -6.67 -3.28
N ALA A 77 11.78 -7.62 -2.88
CA ALA A 77 10.66 -8.07 -3.71
C ALA A 77 9.68 -6.93 -4.00
N GLN A 78 9.34 -6.12 -2.99
CA GLN A 78 8.47 -4.95 -3.19
C GLN A 78 9.05 -3.98 -4.23
N ILE A 79 10.36 -3.69 -4.16
CA ILE A 79 11.03 -2.81 -5.12
C ILE A 79 10.96 -3.37 -6.54
N VAL A 80 11.20 -4.68 -6.72
CA VAL A 80 11.14 -5.33 -8.03
C VAL A 80 9.74 -5.21 -8.64
N LEU A 81 8.69 -5.48 -7.86
CA LEU A 81 7.30 -5.35 -8.33
C LEU A 81 6.96 -3.90 -8.72
N LEU A 82 7.30 -2.93 -7.88
CA LEU A 82 7.07 -1.51 -8.16
C LEU A 82 7.79 -1.05 -9.44
N LYS A 83 9.06 -1.46 -9.62
CA LYS A 83 9.83 -1.14 -10.83
C LYS A 83 9.24 -1.79 -12.07
N LYS A 84 8.79 -3.05 -11.98
CA LYS A 84 8.11 -3.76 -13.08
C LYS A 84 6.82 -3.07 -13.51
N GLU A 85 6.16 -2.37 -12.60
CA GLU A 85 4.98 -1.56 -12.90
C GLU A 85 5.29 -0.15 -13.42
N GLY A 86 6.56 0.25 -13.48
CA GLY A 86 6.97 1.58 -13.94
C GLY A 86 6.81 2.68 -12.90
N VAL A 87 6.74 2.34 -11.61
CA VAL A 87 6.68 3.34 -10.52
C VAL A 87 7.99 4.16 -10.51
N PRO A 88 7.93 5.50 -10.54
CA PRO A 88 9.12 6.34 -10.52
C PRO A 88 9.78 6.33 -9.14
N PHE A 89 11.12 6.18 -9.13
CA PHE A 89 11.95 6.27 -7.92
C PHE A 89 12.87 7.49 -7.98
N LYS A 90 13.09 8.12 -6.83
CA LYS A 90 14.15 9.12 -6.60
C LYS A 90 15.15 8.51 -5.63
N ALA A 91 16.32 8.14 -6.12
CA ALA A 91 17.31 7.34 -5.38
C ALA A 91 16.69 6.04 -4.83
N SER A 92 16.64 5.87 -3.50
CA SER A 92 16.19 4.64 -2.83
C SER A 92 14.72 4.65 -2.37
N ARG A 93 13.95 5.66 -2.77
CA ARG A 93 12.54 5.85 -2.39
C ARG A 93 11.67 6.13 -3.63
N VAL A 94 10.38 5.83 -3.53
CA VAL A 94 9.39 6.21 -4.55
C VAL A 94 9.30 7.72 -4.64
N ASP A 95 9.23 8.26 -5.86
CA ASP A 95 8.94 9.66 -6.08
C ASP A 95 7.45 9.92 -5.88
N ILE A 96 7.07 10.19 -4.63
CA ILE A 96 5.68 10.45 -4.20
C ILE A 96 5.04 11.55 -5.06
N SER A 97 5.79 12.58 -5.47
CA SER A 97 5.24 13.68 -6.27
C SER A 97 4.69 13.24 -7.63
N LYS A 98 5.19 12.11 -8.16
CA LYS A 98 4.79 11.56 -9.47
C LYS A 98 3.91 10.31 -9.35
N ALA A 99 4.11 9.54 -8.29
CA ALA A 99 3.50 8.22 -8.13
C ALA A 99 2.28 8.18 -7.21
N LEU A 100 2.05 9.20 -6.37
CA LEU A 100 1.00 9.13 -5.36
C LEU A 100 -0.39 9.05 -5.99
N CYS A 101 -1.13 8.01 -5.60
CA CYS A 101 -2.56 7.86 -5.79
C CYS A 101 -3.21 8.21 -4.45
N ILE A 102 -3.99 9.29 -4.46
CA ILE A 102 -4.83 9.65 -3.32
C ILE A 102 -6.14 8.92 -3.53
N LEU A 103 -6.52 8.11 -2.53
CA LEU A 103 -7.74 7.30 -2.54
C LEU A 103 -8.93 8.09 -2.01
N LYS A 104 -8.92 9.41 -2.24
CA LYS A 104 -10.05 10.28 -1.93
C LYS A 104 -11.17 9.83 -2.84
N HIS A 105 -12.22 9.29 -2.24
CA HIS A 105 -13.43 8.87 -2.95
C HIS A 105 -13.23 7.60 -3.77
N TYR A 106 -12.89 6.52 -3.07
CA TYR A 106 -13.70 5.32 -3.26
C TYR A 106 -15.19 5.63 -3.09
#